data_AF-A0AAP7DJ70-F1
#
_entry.id   AF-A0AAP7DJ70-F1
#
_cell.length_a   1.000
_cell.length_b   1.000
_cell.length_c   1.000
_cell.angle_alpha   90.00
_cell.angle_beta   90.00
_cell.angle_gamma   90.00
#
_symmetry.space_group_name_H-M   'P 1'
#
loop_
_entity.id
_entity.type
_entity.pdbx_description
1 polymer ?
#
loop_
_entity_poly.entity_id
_entity_poly.type
_entity_poly.pdbx_seq_one_letter_code
_entity_poly.pdbx_strand_id
1 'polypeptide(L)'
;MSLIHMLAGIPGSGKSHYAKELCKQHKAVHVATDSIRQRLFGDEAKQKNTYFVFDEAFAQIEQALASGRNVVFDATNVSRDRRLKFLKRFKEFPVECHVCSTPYEIAIQRAQSRKRKIDEAVLSKFAKHFEFPVIGEGFQQLHIVHAPSEVMLARSELEQLLADNSDHDEMFAYLSKSPHFQLMVGYDQQNPHHSKTLSEHTYAVLEYVRVCYEGDNMLAMQLAALFHDAGKPFCKVWKQSRGYYSYYGHEHVSAAIACHVLKQMGYEEEFILQVVNLVSFHMEILHGGDAGASHIYHLLGEEMLAQLYFFAEADTFAK
;
A
#
# COMPACT_ATOMS: atom_id res chain seq x y z
N MET A 1 21.11 10.37 19.48
CA MET A 1 19.66 10.18 19.69
C MET A 1 19.31 8.80 19.15
N SER A 2 18.59 7.97 19.91
CA SER A 2 18.20 6.63 19.45
C SER A 2 17.16 6.71 18.33
N LEU A 3 17.22 5.78 17.38
CA LEU A 3 16.31 5.70 16.22
C LEU A 3 15.36 4.50 16.36
N ILE A 4 14.10 4.68 15.97
CA ILE A 4 13.13 3.59 15.84
C ILE A 4 12.93 3.27 14.36
N HIS A 5 13.20 2.03 13.97
CA HIS A 5 12.84 1.50 12.68
C HIS A 5 11.52 0.73 12.79
N MET A 6 10.43 1.29 12.26
CA MET A 6 9.12 0.64 12.21
C MET A 6 8.99 -0.19 10.94
N LEU A 7 8.74 -1.49 11.07
CA LEU A 7 8.39 -2.31 9.91
C LEU A 7 6.90 -2.20 9.61
N ALA A 8 6.53 -2.11 8.33
CA ALA A 8 5.14 -2.10 7.89
C ALA A 8 4.93 -3.09 6.74
N GLY A 9 3.80 -3.81 6.74
CA GLY A 9 3.42 -4.72 5.66
C GLY A 9 2.61 -5.92 6.14
N ILE A 10 2.00 -6.63 5.19
CA ILE A 10 1.12 -7.78 5.46
C ILE A 10 1.89 -9.01 6.01
N PRO A 11 1.26 -9.94 6.74
CA PRO A 11 1.92 -11.19 7.11
C PRO A 11 2.40 -11.94 5.86
N GLY A 12 3.60 -12.52 5.90
CA GLY A 12 4.23 -13.13 4.73
C GLY A 12 5.15 -12.20 3.91
N SER A 13 5.09 -10.88 4.13
CA SER A 13 5.87 -9.88 3.36
C SER A 13 7.39 -9.83 3.62
N GLY A 14 7.94 -10.73 4.44
CA GLY A 14 9.37 -10.76 4.73
C GLY A 14 9.87 -9.85 5.85
N LYS A 15 9.01 -9.06 6.52
CA LYS A 15 9.37 -8.20 7.67
C LYS A 15 10.34 -8.84 8.65
N SER A 16 10.02 -10.00 9.23
CA SER A 16 10.87 -10.62 10.24
C SER A 16 12.21 -11.15 9.72
N HIS A 17 12.34 -11.36 8.41
CA HIS A 17 13.64 -11.63 7.78
C HIS A 17 14.47 -10.34 7.73
N TYR A 18 13.89 -9.28 7.16
CA TYR A 18 14.51 -7.97 7.07
C TYR A 18 14.85 -7.36 8.45
N ALA A 19 14.00 -7.60 9.47
CA ALA A 19 14.21 -7.16 10.84
C ALA A 19 15.56 -7.62 11.41
N LYS A 20 15.98 -8.86 11.08
CA LYS A 20 17.25 -9.43 11.55
C LYS A 20 18.45 -8.72 10.95
N GLU A 21 18.36 -8.37 9.68
CA GLU A 21 19.41 -7.62 8.96
C GLU A 21 19.51 -6.21 9.53
N LEU A 22 18.37 -5.54 9.68
CA LEU A 22 18.28 -4.19 10.22
C LEU A 22 18.78 -4.11 11.67
N CYS A 23 18.46 -5.10 12.50
CA CYS A 23 18.98 -5.19 13.87
C CYS A 23 20.50 -5.29 13.91
N LYS A 24 21.11 -6.07 13.00
CA LYS A 24 22.57 -6.19 12.91
C LYS A 24 23.20 -4.89 12.45
N GLN A 25 22.68 -4.30 11.38
CA GLN A 25 23.19 -3.06 10.78
C GLN A 25 23.16 -1.89 11.77
N HIS A 26 22.05 -1.71 12.49
CA HIS A 26 21.85 -0.57 13.39
C HIS A 26 22.14 -0.87 14.86
N LYS A 27 22.65 -2.07 15.17
CA LYS A 27 22.84 -2.58 16.55
C LYS A 27 21.58 -2.37 17.39
N ALA A 28 20.42 -2.66 16.82
CA ALA A 28 19.12 -2.36 17.41
C ALA A 28 18.57 -3.53 18.25
N VAL A 29 17.68 -3.21 19.19
CA VAL A 29 16.87 -4.18 19.91
C VAL A 29 15.66 -4.56 19.05
N HIS A 30 15.47 -5.85 18.82
CA HIS A 30 14.32 -6.37 18.08
C HIS A 30 13.11 -6.50 19.00
N VAL A 31 12.07 -5.69 18.76
CA VAL A 31 10.80 -5.77 19.48
C VAL A 31 9.74 -6.31 18.52
N ALA A 32 9.45 -7.60 18.63
CA ALA A 32 8.53 -8.30 17.72
C ALA A 32 7.22 -8.69 18.42
N THR A 33 6.09 -8.19 17.90
CA THR A 33 4.76 -8.47 18.47
C THR A 33 4.38 -9.95 18.40
N ASP A 34 4.83 -10.68 17.39
CA ASP A 34 4.60 -12.12 17.27
C ASP A 34 5.37 -12.92 18.34
N SER A 35 6.62 -12.54 18.65
CA SER A 35 7.41 -13.15 19.73
C SER A 35 6.81 -12.84 21.11
N ILE A 36 6.35 -11.60 21.31
CA ILE A 36 5.64 -11.21 22.54
C ILE A 36 4.34 -12.01 22.68
N ARG A 37 3.55 -12.13 21.61
CA ARG A 37 2.30 -12.91 21.61
C ARG A 37 2.55 -14.38 21.98
N GLN A 38 3.58 -14.99 21.40
CA GLN A 38 3.95 -16.37 21.69
C GLN A 38 4.36 -16.55 23.16
N ARG A 39 5.17 -15.63 23.72
CA ARG A 39 5.60 -15.69 25.12
C ARG A 39 4.45 -15.50 26.10
N LEU A 40 3.54 -14.56 25.83
CA LEU A 40 2.44 -14.23 26.74
C LEU A 40 1.28 -15.22 26.69
N PHE A 41 0.98 -15.80 25.52
CA PHE A 41 -0.27 -16.54 25.30
C PHE A 41 -0.09 -17.90 24.60
N GLY A 42 1.13 -18.29 24.21
CA GLY A 42 1.37 -19.50 23.44
C GLY A 42 0.70 -19.48 22.05
N ASP A 43 0.27 -20.66 21.57
CA ASP A 43 -0.37 -20.82 20.26
C ASP A 43 -1.88 -20.54 20.27
N GLU A 44 -2.52 -20.55 21.44
CA GLU A 44 -3.94 -20.30 21.62
C GLU A 44 -4.21 -18.84 22.02
N ALA A 45 -4.47 -17.95 21.05
CA ALA A 45 -4.85 -16.58 21.39
C ALA A 45 -5.86 -15.97 20.42
N LYS A 46 -7.08 -15.72 20.93
CA LYS A 46 -8.12 -14.87 20.33
C LYS A 46 -7.81 -13.36 20.55
N GLN A 47 -8.47 -12.52 19.75
CA GLN A 47 -8.22 -11.08 19.55
C GLN A 47 -8.19 -10.16 20.79
N LYS A 48 -8.75 -10.55 21.96
CA LYS A 48 -8.76 -9.74 23.20
C LYS A 48 -7.35 -9.48 23.79
N ASN A 49 -6.36 -10.23 23.33
CA ASN A 49 -4.98 -10.15 23.80
C ASN A 49 -4.12 -9.11 23.07
N THR A 50 -4.66 -8.44 22.04
CA THR A 50 -3.87 -7.54 21.18
C THR A 50 -3.34 -6.32 21.92
N TYR A 51 -4.16 -5.67 22.76
CA TYR A 51 -3.74 -4.48 23.51
C TYR A 51 -2.54 -4.77 24.42
N PHE A 52 -2.62 -5.83 25.22
CA PHE A 52 -1.52 -6.27 26.08
C PHE A 52 -0.22 -6.55 25.32
N VAL A 53 -0.30 -7.12 24.11
CA VAL A 53 0.89 -7.34 23.26
C VAL A 53 1.54 -6.01 22.88
N PHE A 54 0.75 -5.01 22.51
CA PHE A 54 1.28 -3.70 22.13
C PHE A 54 1.77 -2.90 23.35
N ASP A 55 1.09 -2.99 24.50
CA ASP A 55 1.56 -2.35 25.74
C ASP A 55 2.92 -2.90 26.16
N GLU A 56 3.08 -4.22 26.13
CA GLU A 56 4.36 -4.89 26.39
C GLU A 56 5.42 -4.52 25.34
N ALA A 57 5.04 -4.43 24.06
CA ALA A 57 5.97 -3.98 23.02
C ALA A 57 6.44 -2.54 23.31
N PHE A 58 5.54 -1.62 23.65
CA PHE A 58 5.89 -0.23 23.93
C PHE A 58 6.77 -0.11 25.17
N ALA A 59 6.54 -0.90 26.21
CA ALA A 59 7.42 -0.96 27.38
C ALA A 59 8.85 -1.42 27.01
N GLN A 60 8.99 -2.42 26.14
CA GLN A 60 10.30 -2.87 25.66
C GLN A 60 11.00 -1.81 24.80
N ILE A 61 10.25 -1.09 23.97
CA ILE A 61 10.77 0.03 23.18
C ILE A 61 11.27 1.13 24.11
N GLU A 62 10.48 1.54 25.11
CA GLU A 62 10.87 2.57 26.09
C GLU A 62 12.14 2.19 26.85
N GLN A 63 12.26 0.95 27.30
CA GLN A 63 13.45 0.45 27.97
C GLN A 63 14.69 0.47 27.05
N ALA A 64 14.54 0.06 25.79
CA ALA A 64 15.63 0.10 24.82
C ALA A 64 16.08 1.53 24.53
N LEU A 65 15.13 2.46 24.34
CA LEU A 65 15.43 3.86 24.08
C LEU A 65 16.09 4.55 25.29
N ALA A 66 15.60 4.28 26.51
CA ALA A 66 16.18 4.79 27.75
C ALA A 66 17.63 4.31 27.99
N SER A 67 17.99 3.14 27.44
CA SER A 67 19.36 2.62 27.45
C SER A 67 20.21 3.08 26.26
N GLY A 68 19.72 4.02 25.44
CA GLY A 68 20.44 4.59 24.30
C GLY A 68 20.55 3.64 23.11
N ARG A 69 19.67 2.63 23.01
CA ARG A 69 19.67 1.64 21.93
C ARG A 69 18.65 2.00 20.86
N ASN A 70 19.01 1.76 19.59
CA ASN A 70 18.07 1.75 18.48
C ASN A 70 17.08 0.59 18.63
N VAL A 71 15.92 0.71 17.99
CA VAL A 71 14.85 -0.28 18.05
C VAL A 71 14.42 -0.66 16.64
N VAL A 72 14.20 -1.95 16.41
CA VAL A 72 13.41 -2.43 15.26
C VAL A 72 12.07 -2.92 15.80
N PHE A 73 10.99 -2.21 15.47
CA PHE A 73 9.64 -2.55 15.84
C PHE A 73 8.98 -3.40 14.74
N ASP A 74 8.95 -4.72 14.96
CA ASP A 74 8.42 -5.73 14.03
C ASP A 74 6.96 -6.07 14.38
N ALA A 75 6.06 -5.40 13.66
CA ALA A 75 4.63 -5.67 13.63
C ALA A 75 4.12 -5.45 12.20
N THR A 76 2.86 -5.78 11.94
CA THR A 76 2.29 -5.54 10.61
C THR A 76 2.07 -4.05 10.32
N ASN A 77 1.78 -3.25 11.36
CA ASN A 77 1.61 -1.79 11.30
C ASN A 77 0.75 -1.32 10.10
N VAL A 78 -0.33 -2.06 9.81
CA VAL A 78 -1.14 -1.83 8.61
C VAL A 78 -2.07 -0.62 8.70
N SER A 79 -2.48 -0.25 9.91
CA SER A 79 -3.44 0.83 10.12
C SER A 79 -2.73 2.15 10.43
N ARG A 80 -3.08 3.20 9.68
CA ARG A 80 -2.56 4.56 9.83
C ARG A 80 -2.88 5.13 11.21
N ASP A 81 -4.11 4.99 11.69
CA ASP A 81 -4.50 5.44 13.04
C ASP A 81 -3.58 4.87 14.14
N ARG A 82 -3.21 3.58 14.04
CA ARG A 82 -2.28 2.97 15.00
C ARG A 82 -0.86 3.51 14.86
N ARG A 83 -0.39 3.77 13.64
CA ARG A 83 0.92 4.39 13.39
C ARG A 83 0.97 5.82 13.91
N LEU A 84 -0.06 6.63 13.68
CA LEU A 84 -0.18 7.99 14.24
C LEU A 84 -0.15 7.99 15.78
N LYS A 85 -0.85 7.06 16.43
CA LYS A 85 -0.79 6.88 17.89
C LYS A 85 0.62 6.51 18.38
N PHE A 86 1.31 5.63 17.64
CA PHE A 86 2.70 5.28 17.93
C PHE A 86 3.63 6.50 17.79
N LEU A 87 3.56 7.21 16.66
CA LEU A 87 4.38 8.38 16.38
C LEU A 87 4.15 9.48 17.42
N LYS A 88 2.89 9.70 17.83
CA LYS A 88 2.55 10.63 18.91
C LYS A 88 3.18 10.22 20.26
N ARG A 89 3.20 8.92 20.59
CA ARG A 89 3.81 8.41 21.83
C ARG A 89 5.32 8.60 21.84
N PHE A 90 5.97 8.32 20.72
CA PHE A 90 7.43 8.36 20.57
C PHE A 90 7.93 9.62 19.85
N LYS A 91 7.18 10.73 19.90
CA LYS A 91 7.47 11.98 19.18
C LYS A 91 8.86 12.58 19.48
N GLU A 92 9.44 12.24 20.62
CA GLU A 92 10.78 12.67 21.04
C GLU A 92 11.90 11.81 20.42
N PHE A 93 11.58 10.85 19.55
CA PHE A 93 12.55 10.01 18.85
C PHE A 93 12.27 10.03 17.35
N PRO A 94 13.29 10.10 16.49
CA PRO A 94 13.09 9.88 15.07
C PRO A 94 12.54 8.48 14.82
N VAL A 95 11.63 8.38 13.86
CA VAL A 95 11.05 7.11 13.41
C VAL A 95 11.15 7.01 11.90
N GLU A 96 11.79 5.96 11.41
CA GLU A 96 11.82 5.60 9.99
C GLU A 96 10.90 4.41 9.73
N CYS A 97 10.11 4.44 8.67
CA CYS A 97 9.25 3.33 8.29
C CYS A 97 9.89 2.51 7.15
N HIS A 98 9.86 1.19 7.31
CA HIS A 98 10.40 0.23 6.35
C HIS A 98 9.23 -0.58 5.78
N VAL A 99 8.77 -0.19 4.59
CA VAL A 99 7.60 -0.73 3.93
C VAL A 99 7.97 -1.98 3.16
N CYS A 100 7.62 -3.14 3.71
CA CYS A 100 7.86 -4.44 3.08
C CYS A 100 6.85 -4.70 1.97
N SER A 101 7.20 -4.24 0.77
CA SER A 101 6.40 -4.41 -0.46
C SER A 101 6.64 -5.80 -1.04
N THR A 102 5.66 -6.68 -0.87
CA THR A 102 5.64 -8.03 -1.42
C THR A 102 4.25 -8.29 -1.98
N PRO A 103 4.13 -8.78 -3.22
CA PRO A 103 2.85 -9.17 -3.80
C PRO A 103 2.06 -10.10 -2.89
N TYR A 104 0.75 -9.92 -2.88
CA TYR A 104 -0.14 -10.67 -2.00
C TYR A 104 -0.03 -12.18 -2.23
N GLU A 105 0.08 -12.60 -3.48
CA GLU A 105 0.21 -14.00 -3.91
C GLU A 105 1.47 -14.65 -3.30
N ILE A 106 2.60 -13.92 -3.35
CA ILE A 106 3.86 -14.35 -2.74
C ILE A 106 3.75 -14.38 -1.22
N ALA A 107 3.09 -13.38 -0.62
CA ALA A 107 2.89 -13.31 0.82
C ALA A 107 2.02 -14.48 1.32
N ILE A 108 0.97 -14.87 0.58
CA ILE A 108 0.17 -16.07 0.89
C ILE A 108 1.03 -17.32 0.85
N GLN A 109 1.76 -17.55 -0.25
CA GLN A 109 2.59 -18.76 -0.40
C GLN A 109 3.58 -18.88 0.76
N ARG A 110 4.20 -17.76 1.15
CA ARG A 110 5.09 -17.66 2.32
C ARG A 110 4.39 -17.80 3.66
N ALA A 111 3.11 -17.44 3.77
CA ALA A 111 2.32 -17.60 4.99
C ALA A 111 1.82 -19.04 5.16
N GLN A 112 1.43 -19.69 4.07
CA GLN A 112 0.93 -21.07 4.04
C GLN A 112 2.02 -22.11 4.30
N SER A 113 3.28 -21.82 3.94
CA SER A 113 4.44 -22.68 4.23
C SER A 113 4.91 -22.62 5.69
N ARG A 114 4.33 -21.75 6.53
CA ARG A 114 4.68 -21.63 7.95
C ARG A 114 4.05 -22.75 8.76
N LYS A 115 4.76 -23.17 9.82
CA LYS A 115 4.24 -24.14 10.82
C LYS A 115 2.88 -23.73 11.39
N ARG A 116 2.71 -22.43 11.68
CA ARG A 116 1.42 -21.83 12.04
C ARG A 116 0.79 -21.21 10.80
N LYS A 117 -0.22 -21.89 10.25
CA LYS A 117 -0.98 -21.40 9.09
C LYS A 117 -1.85 -20.21 9.49
N ILE A 118 -1.86 -19.18 8.66
CA ILE A 118 -2.78 -18.05 8.76
C ILE A 118 -3.90 -18.30 7.76
N ASP A 119 -5.15 -18.12 8.21
CA ASP A 119 -6.32 -18.20 7.34
C ASP A 119 -6.22 -17.15 6.22
N GLU A 120 -6.51 -17.57 4.99
CA GLU A 120 -6.47 -16.70 3.80
C GLU A 120 -7.42 -15.51 3.93
N ALA A 121 -8.59 -15.67 4.56
CA ALA A 121 -9.51 -14.58 4.82
C ALA A 121 -8.89 -13.53 5.77
N VAL A 122 -8.07 -13.96 6.72
CA VAL A 122 -7.33 -13.06 7.60
C VAL A 122 -6.21 -12.34 6.84
N LEU A 123 -5.49 -13.03 5.96
CA LEU A 123 -4.45 -12.42 5.14
C LEU A 123 -5.03 -11.38 4.16
N SER A 124 -6.14 -11.73 3.51
CA SER A 124 -6.89 -10.82 2.63
C SER A 124 -7.34 -9.58 3.38
N LYS A 125 -7.79 -9.73 4.63
CA LYS A 125 -8.11 -8.59 5.49
C LYS A 125 -6.89 -7.68 5.70
N PHE A 126 -5.70 -8.23 5.96
CA PHE A 126 -4.50 -7.40 6.10
C PHE A 126 -4.17 -6.63 4.83
N ALA A 127 -4.30 -7.24 3.65
CA ALA A 127 -4.06 -6.57 2.37
C ALA A 127 -5.06 -5.43 2.12
N LYS A 128 -6.35 -5.70 2.32
CA LYS A 128 -7.45 -4.71 2.14
C LYS A 128 -7.48 -3.58 3.16
N HIS A 129 -6.68 -3.66 4.23
CA HIS A 129 -6.58 -2.61 5.25
C HIS A 129 -5.15 -2.08 5.36
N PHE A 130 -4.28 -2.38 4.39
CA PHE A 130 -2.91 -1.88 4.42
C PHE A 130 -2.86 -0.45 3.89
N GLU A 131 -3.13 0.50 4.78
CA GLU A 131 -2.98 1.92 4.49
C GLU A 131 -1.49 2.22 4.30
N PHE A 132 -1.08 2.53 3.07
CA PHE A 132 0.34 2.76 2.76
C PHE A 132 0.90 3.90 3.63
N PRO A 133 2.07 3.73 4.28
CA PRO A 133 2.67 4.78 5.11
C PRO A 133 3.04 6.02 4.29
N VAL A 134 2.80 7.21 4.84
CA VAL A 134 3.15 8.48 4.20
C VAL A 134 3.99 9.36 5.13
N ILE A 135 4.88 10.18 4.58
CA ILE A 135 5.79 11.04 5.36
C ILE A 135 5.00 11.94 6.33
N GLY A 136 3.87 12.51 5.90
CA GLY A 136 3.04 13.37 6.75
C GLY A 136 2.36 12.70 7.94
N GLU A 137 2.49 11.37 8.12
CA GLU A 137 2.17 10.74 9.41
C GLU A 137 3.14 11.19 10.53
N GLY A 138 4.33 11.68 10.18
CA GLY A 138 5.40 12.09 11.09
C GLY A 138 6.64 11.19 11.04
N PHE A 139 6.81 10.39 9.97
CA PHE A 139 8.03 9.61 9.75
C PHE A 139 9.17 10.52 9.27
N GLN A 140 10.39 10.26 9.73
CA GLN A 140 11.60 10.93 9.23
C GLN A 140 11.94 10.50 7.81
N GLN A 141 11.74 9.21 7.50
CA GLN A 141 11.98 8.64 6.18
C GLN A 141 11.11 7.39 5.98
N LEU A 142 10.76 7.12 4.72
CA LEU A 142 10.17 5.86 4.27
C LEU A 142 11.21 5.12 3.41
N HIS A 143 11.31 3.81 3.61
CA HIS A 143 12.19 2.91 2.84
C HIS A 143 11.35 1.80 2.21
N ILE A 144 11.45 1.60 0.90
CA ILE A 144 10.77 0.49 0.22
C ILE A 144 11.62 -0.77 0.30
N VAL A 145 11.21 -1.72 1.13
CA VAL A 145 11.85 -3.04 1.25
C VAL A 145 11.19 -3.98 0.24
N HIS A 146 11.80 -4.08 -0.93
CA HIS A 146 11.27 -4.85 -2.05
C HIS A 146 11.76 -6.30 -2.05
N ALA A 147 10.84 -7.25 -2.15
CA ALA A 147 11.21 -8.65 -2.37
C ALA A 147 11.54 -8.89 -3.85
N PRO A 148 12.70 -9.49 -4.19
CA PRO A 148 13.02 -9.83 -5.57
C PRO A 148 11.96 -10.72 -6.22
N SER A 149 11.62 -10.42 -7.46
CA SER A 149 10.68 -11.15 -8.31
C SER A 149 11.01 -10.87 -9.77
N GLU A 150 10.54 -11.74 -10.67
CA GLU A 150 10.75 -11.62 -12.11
C GLU A 150 10.14 -10.32 -12.65
N VAL A 151 10.96 -9.53 -13.36
CA VAL A 151 10.52 -8.28 -13.99
C VAL A 151 9.77 -8.64 -15.27
N MET A 152 8.46 -8.38 -15.31
CA MET A 152 7.60 -8.71 -16.45
C MET A 152 7.37 -7.53 -17.40
N LEU A 153 7.63 -6.31 -16.91
CA LEU A 153 7.38 -5.06 -17.62
C LEU A 153 8.65 -4.19 -17.55
N ALA A 154 9.05 -3.63 -18.68
CA ALA A 154 10.18 -2.71 -18.79
C ALA A 154 9.72 -1.24 -18.69
N ARG A 155 10.46 -0.44 -17.92
CA ARG A 155 10.18 1.00 -17.78
C ARG A 155 10.13 1.73 -19.13
N SER A 156 11.15 1.51 -19.96
CA SER A 156 11.28 2.18 -21.26
C SER A 156 10.14 1.85 -22.23
N GLU A 157 9.65 0.61 -22.24
CA GLU A 157 8.51 0.22 -23.08
C GLU A 157 7.22 0.91 -22.61
N LEU A 158 6.98 0.97 -21.30
CA LEU A 158 5.79 1.64 -20.74
C LEU A 158 5.82 3.15 -21.03
N GLU A 159 6.94 3.81 -20.77
CA GLU A 159 7.08 5.24 -21.01
C GLU A 159 6.93 5.58 -22.51
N GLN A 160 7.42 4.70 -23.41
CA GLN A 160 7.23 4.88 -24.86
C GLN A 160 5.75 4.78 -25.25
N LEU A 161 5.01 3.77 -24.78
CA LEU A 161 3.57 3.64 -25.03
C LEU A 161 2.77 4.83 -24.50
N LEU A 162 3.20 5.39 -23.35
CA LEU A 162 2.59 6.60 -22.79
C LEU A 162 2.88 7.82 -23.67
N ALA A 163 4.11 7.98 -24.15
CA ALA A 163 4.53 9.09 -25.01
C ALA A 163 3.89 9.04 -26.40
N ASP A 164 3.73 7.85 -26.97
CA ASP A 164 3.11 7.64 -28.28
C ASP A 164 1.58 7.77 -28.25
N ASN A 165 0.99 7.97 -27.07
CA ASN A 165 -0.45 7.94 -26.85
C ASN A 165 -1.10 6.67 -27.41
N SER A 166 -0.42 5.52 -27.25
CA SER A 166 -0.93 4.21 -27.66
C SER A 166 -2.34 3.96 -27.17
N ASP A 167 -3.11 3.29 -28.01
CA ASP A 167 -4.51 2.97 -27.77
C ASP A 167 -4.71 1.91 -26.67
N HIS A 168 -5.97 1.62 -26.33
CA HIS A 168 -6.30 0.65 -25.29
C HIS A 168 -5.69 -0.74 -25.58
N ASP A 169 -5.77 -1.19 -26.83
CA ASP A 169 -5.38 -2.56 -27.20
C ASP A 169 -3.87 -2.71 -27.17
N GLU A 170 -3.12 -1.73 -27.68
CA GLU A 170 -1.66 -1.68 -27.57
C GLU A 170 -1.20 -1.61 -26.11
N MET A 171 -1.80 -0.72 -25.32
CA MET A 171 -1.46 -0.53 -23.91
C MET A 171 -1.72 -1.81 -23.08
N PHE A 172 -2.89 -2.43 -23.22
CA PHE A 172 -3.22 -3.64 -22.46
C PHE A 172 -2.62 -4.93 -23.02
N ALA A 173 -2.24 -4.99 -24.31
CA ALA A 173 -1.39 -6.06 -24.82
C ALA A 173 -0.02 -6.07 -24.13
N TYR A 174 0.53 -4.88 -23.82
CA TYR A 174 1.76 -4.76 -23.05
C TYR A 174 1.55 -5.01 -21.56
N LEU A 175 0.61 -4.30 -20.91
CA LEU A 175 0.41 -4.38 -19.46
C LEU A 175 0.02 -5.79 -19.00
N SER A 176 -0.78 -6.52 -19.79
CA SER A 176 -1.23 -7.89 -19.45
C SER A 176 -0.12 -8.94 -19.39
N LYS A 177 1.13 -8.61 -19.77
CA LYS A 177 2.32 -9.42 -19.43
C LYS A 177 2.49 -9.57 -17.91
N SER A 178 2.01 -8.61 -17.12
CA SER A 178 1.92 -8.73 -15.66
C SER A 178 0.58 -9.36 -15.25
N PRO A 179 0.58 -10.31 -14.30
CA PRO A 179 -0.65 -10.96 -13.84
C PRO A 179 -1.64 -9.98 -13.20
N HIS A 180 -1.17 -8.85 -12.65
CA HIS A 180 -2.03 -7.84 -12.05
C HIS A 180 -2.94 -7.18 -13.09
N PHE A 181 -2.40 -6.84 -14.26
CA PHE A 181 -3.15 -6.21 -15.34
C PHE A 181 -3.88 -7.23 -16.23
N GLN A 182 -3.37 -8.46 -16.34
CA GLN A 182 -4.05 -9.53 -17.07
C GLN A 182 -5.47 -9.77 -16.57
N LEU A 183 -5.68 -9.67 -15.25
CA LEU A 183 -6.99 -9.83 -14.62
C LEU A 183 -7.97 -8.68 -14.89
N MET A 184 -7.50 -7.54 -15.41
CA MET A 184 -8.34 -6.37 -15.69
C MET A 184 -8.98 -6.45 -17.07
N VAL A 185 -8.34 -7.12 -18.03
CA VAL A 185 -8.81 -7.24 -19.42
C VAL A 185 -10.11 -8.03 -19.46
N GLY A 186 -11.18 -7.41 -19.96
CA GLY A 186 -12.51 -8.03 -20.04
C GLY A 186 -13.19 -8.24 -18.69
N TYR A 187 -12.66 -7.67 -17.61
CA TYR A 187 -13.23 -7.85 -16.27
C TYR A 187 -14.55 -7.07 -16.14
N ASP A 188 -15.65 -7.81 -16.08
CA ASP A 188 -16.97 -7.27 -15.78
C ASP A 188 -17.07 -6.91 -14.29
N GLN A 189 -17.16 -5.61 -14.04
CA GLN A 189 -17.24 -5.04 -12.70
C GLN A 189 -18.57 -5.36 -12.00
N GLN A 190 -19.62 -5.79 -12.73
CA GLN A 190 -20.92 -6.22 -12.20
C GLN A 190 -21.46 -5.26 -11.13
N ASN A 191 -21.36 -3.97 -11.44
CA ASN A 191 -21.76 -2.88 -10.58
C ASN A 191 -22.53 -1.88 -11.44
N PRO A 192 -23.76 -1.48 -11.05
CA PRO A 192 -24.62 -0.62 -11.86
C PRO A 192 -24.03 0.77 -12.16
N HIS A 193 -22.96 1.16 -11.46
CA HIS A 193 -22.27 2.44 -11.65
C HIS A 193 -21.16 2.38 -12.73
N HIS A 194 -20.99 1.27 -13.43
CA HIS A 194 -19.96 1.10 -14.47
C HIS A 194 -20.56 0.48 -15.73
N SER A 195 -20.39 1.12 -16.88
CA SER A 195 -20.75 0.54 -18.19
C SER A 195 -19.58 -0.11 -18.92
N LYS A 196 -18.35 0.13 -18.43
CA LYS A 196 -17.09 -0.34 -19.03
C LYS A 196 -16.50 -1.52 -18.25
N THR A 197 -15.78 -2.39 -18.95
CA THR A 197 -14.88 -3.34 -18.29
C THR A 197 -13.78 -2.59 -17.53
N LEU A 198 -13.08 -3.27 -16.63
CA LEU A 198 -12.08 -2.63 -15.79
C LEU A 198 -10.93 -2.01 -16.59
N SER A 199 -10.41 -2.71 -17.62
CA SER A 199 -9.34 -2.17 -18.48
C SER A 199 -9.80 -0.96 -19.30
N GLU A 200 -11.01 -1.02 -19.87
CA GLU A 200 -11.60 0.08 -20.63
C GLU A 200 -11.82 1.33 -19.75
N HIS A 201 -12.31 1.15 -18.52
CA HIS A 201 -12.44 2.25 -17.56
C HIS A 201 -11.08 2.85 -17.20
N THR A 202 -10.10 2.00 -16.87
CA THR A 202 -8.73 2.43 -16.54
C THR A 202 -8.12 3.25 -17.69
N TYR A 203 -8.29 2.79 -18.93
CA TYR A 203 -7.79 3.50 -20.11
C TYR A 203 -8.53 4.82 -20.36
N ALA A 204 -9.85 4.88 -20.15
CA ALA A 204 -10.61 6.12 -20.25
C ALA A 204 -10.15 7.18 -19.22
N VAL A 205 -9.75 6.77 -18.01
CA VAL A 205 -9.10 7.68 -17.03
C VAL A 205 -7.76 8.18 -17.56
N LEU A 206 -6.93 7.29 -18.14
CA LEU A 206 -5.66 7.67 -18.76
C LEU A 206 -5.85 8.68 -19.90
N GLU A 207 -6.85 8.49 -20.76
CA GLU A 207 -7.18 9.44 -21.84
C GLU A 207 -7.59 10.80 -21.28
N TYR A 208 -8.43 10.83 -20.25
CA TYR A 208 -8.81 12.08 -19.59
C TYR A 208 -7.58 12.80 -19.02
N VAL A 209 -6.69 12.07 -18.34
CA VAL A 209 -5.42 12.63 -17.82
C VAL A 209 -4.58 13.21 -18.95
N ARG A 210 -4.40 12.49 -20.07
CA ARG A 210 -3.62 12.95 -21.24
C ARG A 210 -4.12 14.26 -21.81
N VAL A 211 -5.44 14.45 -21.86
CA VAL A 211 -6.06 15.60 -22.52
C VAL A 211 -6.22 16.80 -21.58
N CYS A 212 -6.57 16.55 -20.32
CA CYS A 212 -7.03 17.59 -19.41
C CYS A 212 -6.00 17.99 -18.32
N TYR A 213 -4.97 17.17 -18.07
CA TYR A 213 -4.02 17.47 -17.01
C TYR A 213 -2.94 18.44 -17.49
N GLU A 214 -2.88 19.63 -16.89
CA GLU A 214 -1.92 20.69 -17.24
C GLU A 214 -0.79 20.85 -16.22
N GLY A 215 -0.69 19.96 -15.22
CA GLY A 215 0.34 20.02 -14.18
C GLY A 215 1.67 19.36 -14.56
N ASP A 216 2.71 19.63 -13.76
CA ASP A 216 4.08 19.16 -14.03
C ASP A 216 4.26 17.64 -13.85
N ASN A 217 3.34 16.98 -13.15
CA ASN A 217 3.47 15.58 -12.74
C ASN A 217 2.73 14.60 -13.68
N MET A 218 2.75 14.87 -15.00
CA MET A 218 2.01 14.10 -16.02
C MET A 218 2.28 12.59 -15.92
N LEU A 219 3.55 12.17 -15.87
CA LEU A 219 3.90 10.75 -15.80
C LEU A 219 3.35 10.09 -14.52
N ALA A 220 3.40 10.78 -13.38
CA ALA A 220 2.85 10.25 -12.14
C ALA A 220 1.33 10.08 -12.22
N MET A 221 0.63 11.04 -12.83
CA MET A 221 -0.82 10.97 -13.06
C MET A 221 -1.23 9.85 -14.02
N GLN A 222 -0.47 9.66 -15.11
CA GLN A 222 -0.70 8.57 -16.06
C GLN A 222 -0.48 7.20 -15.42
N LEU A 223 0.59 7.04 -14.62
CA LEU A 223 0.81 5.81 -13.87
C LEU A 223 -0.27 5.60 -12.81
N ALA A 224 -0.68 6.64 -12.09
CA ALA A 224 -1.80 6.55 -11.15
C ALA A 224 -3.08 6.10 -11.87
N ALA A 225 -3.37 6.61 -13.07
CA ALA A 225 -4.52 6.19 -13.88
C ALA A 225 -4.48 4.70 -14.18
N LEU A 226 -3.32 4.19 -14.63
CA LEU A 226 -3.13 2.76 -14.92
C LEU A 226 -3.31 1.86 -13.68
N PHE A 227 -2.88 2.32 -12.50
CA PHE A 227 -2.83 1.48 -11.30
C PHE A 227 -4.00 1.65 -10.32
N HIS A 228 -4.76 2.76 -10.35
CA HIS A 228 -5.66 3.14 -9.24
C HIS A 228 -6.64 2.03 -8.83
N ASP A 229 -7.08 1.24 -9.81
CA ASP A 229 -8.09 0.21 -9.67
C ASP A 229 -7.58 -1.23 -9.87
N ALA A 230 -6.26 -1.43 -10.00
CA ALA A 230 -5.65 -2.74 -10.20
C ALA A 230 -5.97 -3.75 -9.08
N GLY A 231 -6.34 -3.27 -7.89
CA GLY A 231 -6.76 -4.08 -6.75
C GLY A 231 -8.22 -4.56 -6.78
N LYS A 232 -9.07 -4.06 -7.70
CA LYS A 232 -10.50 -4.44 -7.77
C LYS A 232 -10.72 -5.95 -7.95
N PRO A 233 -10.04 -6.67 -8.86
CA PRO A 233 -10.23 -8.11 -9.03
C PRO A 233 -10.07 -8.91 -7.73
N PHE A 234 -9.13 -8.49 -6.87
CA PHE A 234 -8.89 -9.09 -5.56
C PHE A 234 -9.93 -8.72 -4.50
N CYS A 235 -10.57 -7.56 -4.63
CA CYS A 235 -11.46 -6.99 -3.62
C CYS A 235 -12.94 -7.27 -3.83
N LYS A 236 -13.33 -7.96 -4.91
CA LYS A 236 -14.74 -8.24 -5.25
C LYS A 236 -15.46 -9.00 -4.13
N VAL A 237 -16.50 -8.39 -3.56
CA VAL A 237 -17.36 -8.98 -2.52
C VAL A 237 -18.82 -8.66 -2.82
N TRP A 238 -19.68 -9.69 -2.87
CA TRP A 238 -21.12 -9.51 -3.03
C TRP A 238 -21.74 -8.86 -1.77
N LYS A 239 -22.47 -7.76 -1.95
CA LYS A 239 -23.20 -7.10 -0.85
C LYS A 239 -24.70 -7.41 -0.98
N GLN A 240 -25.15 -8.43 -0.25
CA GLN A 240 -26.57 -8.82 -0.23
C GLN A 240 -27.52 -7.65 0.04
N SER A 241 -27.15 -6.72 0.94
CA SER A 241 -27.97 -5.56 1.28
C SER A 241 -28.07 -4.50 0.17
N ARG A 242 -27.18 -4.53 -0.82
CA ARG A 242 -27.13 -3.55 -1.92
C ARG A 242 -27.48 -4.15 -3.28
N GLY A 243 -27.45 -5.48 -3.41
CA GLY A 243 -27.76 -6.17 -4.66
C GLY A 243 -26.67 -6.05 -5.73
N TYR A 244 -25.46 -5.62 -5.38
CA TYR A 244 -24.32 -5.51 -6.30
C TYR A 244 -22.98 -5.81 -5.62
N TYR A 245 -21.91 -5.95 -6.40
CA TYR A 245 -20.55 -6.19 -5.90
C TYR A 245 -19.86 -4.91 -5.42
N SER A 246 -19.19 -5.01 -4.27
CA SER A 246 -18.33 -3.95 -3.71
C SER A 246 -16.86 -4.33 -3.76
N TYR A 247 -15.99 -3.32 -3.78
CA TYR A 247 -14.54 -3.46 -3.90
C TYR A 247 -13.82 -2.83 -2.70
N TYR A 248 -14.26 -3.10 -1.47
CA TYR A 248 -13.70 -2.44 -0.29
C TYR A 248 -12.19 -2.72 -0.13
N GLY A 249 -11.40 -1.65 0.04
CA GLY A 249 -9.94 -1.69 0.24
C GLY A 249 -9.13 -1.92 -1.04
N HIS A 250 -9.73 -1.74 -2.22
CA HIS A 250 -9.02 -1.89 -3.50
C HIS A 250 -7.91 -0.86 -3.65
N GLU A 251 -8.12 0.38 -3.20
CA GLU A 251 -7.15 1.47 -3.20
C GLU A 251 -5.83 1.09 -2.48
N HIS A 252 -5.93 0.34 -1.38
CA HIS A 252 -4.78 -0.15 -0.63
C HIS A 252 -4.05 -1.29 -1.34
N VAL A 253 -4.80 -2.17 -2.00
CA VAL A 253 -4.23 -3.29 -2.76
C VAL A 253 -3.60 -2.78 -4.05
N SER A 254 -4.26 -1.86 -4.76
CA SER A 254 -3.73 -1.12 -5.91
C SER A 254 -2.43 -0.41 -5.57
N ALA A 255 -2.37 0.28 -4.41
CA ALA A 255 -1.15 0.96 -3.96
C ALA A 255 0.02 0.00 -3.72
N ALA A 256 -0.26 -1.18 -3.13
CA ALA A 256 0.75 -2.22 -2.97
C ALA A 256 1.24 -2.79 -4.31
N ILE A 257 0.33 -3.00 -5.27
CA ILE A 257 0.65 -3.43 -6.65
C ILE A 257 1.51 -2.37 -7.34
N ALA A 258 1.11 -1.10 -7.32
CA ALA A 258 1.84 0.01 -7.91
C ALA A 258 3.27 0.10 -7.34
N CYS A 259 3.40 0.06 -6.01
CA CYS A 259 4.70 0.08 -5.34
C CYS A 259 5.60 -1.06 -5.82
N HIS A 260 5.05 -2.28 -5.89
CA HIS A 260 5.81 -3.44 -6.34
C HIS A 260 6.26 -3.31 -7.79
N VAL A 261 5.32 -3.10 -8.71
CA VAL A 261 5.59 -3.10 -10.15
C VAL A 261 6.52 -1.95 -10.55
N LEU A 262 6.32 -0.74 -10.00
CA LEU A 262 7.19 0.39 -10.29
C LEU A 262 8.61 0.19 -9.72
N LYS A 263 8.74 -0.44 -8.54
CA LYS A 263 10.06 -0.78 -8.00
C LYS A 263 10.77 -1.82 -8.85
N GLN A 264 10.06 -2.82 -9.39
CA GLN A 264 10.62 -3.79 -10.34
C GLN A 264 11.08 -3.14 -11.64
N MET A 265 10.34 -2.14 -12.13
CA MET A 265 10.70 -1.36 -13.32
C MET A 265 11.91 -0.43 -13.09
N GLY A 266 12.37 -0.27 -11.85
CA GLY A 266 13.53 0.57 -11.53
C GLY A 266 13.21 2.06 -11.44
N TYR A 267 11.97 2.43 -11.09
CA TYR A 267 11.67 3.82 -10.71
C TYR A 267 12.31 4.16 -9.36
N GLU A 268 12.64 5.44 -9.19
CA GLU A 268 13.19 5.98 -7.94
C GLU A 268 12.13 5.99 -6.83
N GLU A 269 12.54 5.80 -5.58
CA GLU A 269 11.60 5.62 -4.46
C GLU A 269 10.70 6.82 -4.23
N GLU A 270 11.24 8.04 -4.36
CA GLU A 270 10.46 9.27 -4.21
C GLU A 270 9.31 9.35 -5.24
N PHE A 271 9.63 9.04 -6.50
CA PHE A 271 8.63 8.99 -7.57
C PHE A 271 7.60 7.88 -7.36
N ILE A 272 8.04 6.69 -6.91
CA ILE A 272 7.12 5.60 -6.57
C ILE A 272 6.15 6.04 -5.47
N LEU A 273 6.65 6.69 -4.42
CA LEU A 273 5.81 7.15 -3.31
C LEU A 273 4.80 8.22 -3.77
N GLN A 274 5.17 9.09 -4.71
CA GLN A 274 4.23 10.03 -5.32
C GLN A 274 3.07 9.31 -6.02
N VAL A 275 3.36 8.33 -6.89
CA VAL A 275 2.32 7.54 -7.57
C VAL A 275 1.48 6.72 -6.58
N VAL A 276 2.12 6.09 -5.60
CA VAL A 276 1.45 5.30 -4.56
C VAL A 276 0.54 6.16 -3.70
N ASN A 277 0.89 7.41 -3.43
CA ASN A 277 0.02 8.35 -2.71
C ASN A 277 -1.24 8.69 -3.53
N LEU A 278 -1.09 8.98 -4.82
CA LEU A 278 -2.23 9.19 -5.72
C LEU A 278 -3.16 7.98 -5.71
N VAL A 279 -2.61 6.78 -5.90
CA VAL A 279 -3.38 5.53 -5.92
C VAL A 279 -4.03 5.22 -4.56
N SER A 280 -3.32 5.37 -3.46
CA SER A 280 -3.84 4.98 -2.13
C SER A 280 -4.92 5.92 -1.59
N PHE A 281 -4.99 7.16 -2.07
CA PHE A 281 -5.95 8.17 -1.64
C PHE A 281 -7.01 8.52 -2.71
N HIS A 282 -6.99 7.90 -3.90
CA HIS A 282 -7.89 8.29 -5.01
C HIS A 282 -9.39 8.25 -4.65
N MET A 283 -9.80 7.38 -3.71
CA MET A 283 -11.18 7.28 -3.24
C MET A 283 -11.54 8.23 -2.09
N GLU A 284 -10.55 8.88 -1.46
CA GLU A 284 -10.74 9.60 -0.20
C GLU A 284 -11.63 10.83 -0.38
N ILE A 285 -11.50 11.55 -1.50
CA ILE A 285 -12.37 12.69 -1.84
C ILE A 285 -13.79 12.21 -2.12
N LEU A 286 -13.93 11.16 -2.94
CA LEU A 286 -15.23 10.61 -3.36
C LEU A 286 -16.04 10.04 -2.19
N HIS A 287 -15.38 9.48 -1.17
CA HIS A 287 -16.05 8.92 0.01
C HIS A 287 -16.16 9.91 1.17
N GLY A 288 -15.18 10.79 1.34
CA GLY A 288 -15.03 11.62 2.54
C GLY A 288 -15.43 13.09 2.38
N GLY A 289 -15.62 13.58 1.15
CA GLY A 289 -15.91 15.00 0.89
C GLY A 289 -14.88 15.91 1.57
N ASP A 290 -15.35 16.95 2.26
CA ASP A 290 -14.50 17.91 2.98
C ASP A 290 -13.61 17.26 4.04
N ALA A 291 -14.10 16.21 4.71
CA ALA A 291 -13.30 15.49 5.71
C ALA A 291 -12.15 14.72 5.05
N GLY A 292 -12.40 14.11 3.89
CA GLY A 292 -11.38 13.43 3.09
C GLY A 292 -10.34 14.40 2.53
N ALA A 293 -10.79 15.54 1.99
CA ALA A 293 -9.90 16.59 1.52
C ALA A 293 -9.02 17.16 2.63
N SER A 294 -9.59 17.41 3.81
CA SER A 294 -8.84 17.83 4.99
C SER A 294 -7.80 16.76 5.41
N HIS A 295 -8.19 15.48 5.41
CA HIS A 295 -7.27 14.40 5.73
C HIS A 295 -6.07 14.32 4.77
N ILE A 296 -6.32 14.44 3.46
CA ILE A 296 -5.27 14.52 2.44
C ILE A 296 -4.36 15.72 2.68
N TYR A 297 -4.91 16.92 2.88
CA TYR A 297 -4.13 18.14 3.09
C TYR A 297 -3.14 17.99 4.25
N HIS A 298 -3.58 17.45 5.39
CA HIS A 298 -2.73 17.29 6.56
C HIS A 298 -1.64 16.22 6.39
N LEU A 299 -1.84 15.22 5.54
CA LEU A 299 -0.89 14.13 5.33
C LEU A 299 0.04 14.34 4.13
N LEU A 300 -0.43 15.00 3.08
CA LEU A 300 0.24 15.04 1.78
C LEU A 300 0.45 16.47 1.25
N GLY A 301 -0.16 17.48 1.88
CA GLY A 301 -0.04 18.88 1.48
C GLY A 301 -0.99 19.29 0.35
N GLU A 302 -0.89 20.57 0.00
CA GLU A 302 -1.78 21.24 -0.96
C GLU A 302 -1.63 20.70 -2.39
N GLU A 303 -0.40 20.48 -2.85
CA GLU A 303 -0.14 20.04 -4.23
C GLU A 303 -0.78 18.66 -4.50
N MET A 304 -0.59 17.70 -3.59
CA MET A 304 -1.18 16.37 -3.71
C MET A 304 -2.71 16.42 -3.58
N LEU A 305 -3.25 17.32 -2.76
CA LEU A 305 -4.70 17.53 -2.68
C LEU A 305 -5.26 17.99 -4.04
N ALA A 306 -4.62 18.96 -4.69
CA ALA A 306 -5.05 19.43 -6.01
C ALA A 306 -4.98 18.32 -7.07
N GLN A 307 -3.92 17.50 -7.06
CA GLN A 307 -3.80 16.35 -7.95
C GLN A 307 -4.90 15.30 -7.71
N LEU A 308 -5.23 15.02 -6.46
CA LEU A 308 -6.30 14.08 -6.10
C LEU A 308 -7.69 14.60 -6.46
N TYR A 309 -7.94 15.92 -6.38
CA TYR A 309 -9.18 16.50 -6.90
C TYR A 309 -9.33 16.29 -8.40
N PHE A 310 -8.27 16.61 -9.16
CA PHE A 310 -8.26 16.33 -10.60
C PHE A 310 -8.46 14.85 -10.88
N PHE A 311 -7.80 13.97 -10.14
CA PHE A 311 -7.91 12.53 -10.34
C PHE A 311 -9.33 12.02 -10.04
N ALA A 312 -9.99 12.53 -9.00
CA ALA A 312 -11.37 12.20 -8.67
C ALA A 312 -12.35 12.66 -9.77
N GLU A 313 -12.08 13.80 -10.41
CA GLU A 313 -12.82 14.25 -11.59
C GLU A 313 -12.62 13.30 -12.78
N ALA A 314 -11.36 12.95 -13.09
CA ALA A 314 -11.02 12.03 -14.18
C ALA A 314 -11.68 10.64 -14.02
N ASP A 315 -11.59 10.05 -12.83
CA ASP A 315 -12.25 8.78 -12.50
C ASP A 315 -13.78 8.88 -12.67
N THR A 316 -14.38 9.98 -12.20
CA THR A 316 -15.83 10.17 -12.32
C THR A 316 -16.29 10.32 -13.77
N PHE A 317 -15.53 11.04 -14.59
CA PHE A 317 -15.84 11.22 -16.01
C PHE A 317 -15.74 9.90 -16.81
N ALA A 318 -14.83 9.01 -16.41
CA ALA A 318 -14.52 7.77 -17.11
C ALA A 318 -15.48 6.60 -16.82
N LYS A 319 -16.50 6.76 -15.97
CA LYS A 319 -17.42 5.68 -15.56
C LYS A 319 -18.40 5.21 -16.64
#